data_AF-A0A9P1HDL9-F1
#
_entry.id   AF-A0A9P1HDL9-F1
#
_cell.length_a   1.000
_cell.length_b   1.000
_cell.length_c   1.000
_cell.angle_alpha   90.00
_cell.angle_beta   90.00
_cell.angle_gamma   90.00
#
_symmetry.space_group_name_H-M   'P 1'
#
loop_
_entity.id
_entity.type
_entity.pdbx_description
1 polymer ?
#
loop_
_entity_poly.entity_id
_entity_poly.type
_entity_poly.pdbx_seq_one_letter_code
_entity_poly.pdbx_strand_id
1 'polypeptide(L)'
;MTQPDSTEYLRFGTTNLDPAVLKHLPPKCKVVSTEAHGVSFWATTGRINVELQDGSPKSFFMKILAREDGESMARGEFISMSKIAEPIAWGKFESVVDTAFFLCEFREMTDDMPEPEKFAASLSKLHQKSVSPNGKFGFEVPTYAGNLPQYVSWEDSWEVFFTKSLKNALDLFKRTRFLQAN
;
A
#
# COMPACT_ATOMS: atom_id res chain seq x y z
N MET A 1 10.69 -26.01 20.83
CA MET A 1 10.89 -24.89 19.90
C MET A 1 10.17 -23.69 20.48
N THR A 2 10.92 -22.65 20.86
CA THR A 2 10.36 -21.36 21.26
C THR A 2 9.67 -20.74 20.04
N GLN A 3 8.44 -20.25 20.22
CA GLN A 3 7.77 -19.42 19.20
C GLN A 3 8.70 -18.24 18.87
N PRO A 4 8.89 -17.90 17.58
CA PRO A 4 9.66 -16.72 17.21
C PRO A 4 9.07 -15.48 17.88
N ASP A 5 9.94 -14.56 18.29
CA ASP A 5 9.51 -13.26 18.80
C ASP A 5 8.65 -12.57 17.73
N SER A 6 7.41 -12.22 18.07
CA SER A 6 6.46 -11.57 17.16
C SER A 6 7.02 -10.31 16.46
N THR A 7 8.03 -9.66 17.05
CA THR A 7 8.69 -8.49 16.46
C THR A 7 9.59 -8.82 15.27
N GLU A 8 9.99 -10.09 15.10
CA GLU A 8 10.80 -10.54 13.96
C GLU A 8 10.06 -10.34 12.63
N TYR A 9 8.75 -10.58 12.61
CA TYR A 9 7.91 -10.41 11.42
C TYR A 9 7.73 -8.95 11.00
N LEU A 10 8.03 -8.00 11.88
CA LEU A 10 7.89 -6.57 11.61
C LEU A 10 9.09 -5.95 10.91
N ARG A 11 10.13 -6.73 10.62
CA ARG A 11 11.38 -6.24 10.04
C ARG A 11 11.80 -7.09 8.85
N PHE A 12 12.52 -6.44 7.95
CA PHE A 12 13.22 -7.10 6.86
C PHE A 12 14.67 -7.37 7.27
N GLY A 13 15.29 -8.40 6.69
CA GLY A 13 16.65 -8.86 7.04
C GLY A 13 16.71 -10.31 7.50
N THR A 14 15.57 -10.99 7.63
CA THR A 14 15.47 -12.44 7.82
C THR A 14 14.70 -13.06 6.66
N THR A 15 14.68 -14.38 6.54
CA THR A 15 13.83 -15.09 5.56
C THR A 15 12.47 -15.51 6.12
N ASN A 16 12.22 -15.20 7.40
CA ASN A 16 10.96 -15.51 8.07
C ASN A 16 9.92 -14.45 7.73
N LEU A 17 8.92 -14.84 6.92
CA LEU A 17 7.76 -14.02 6.60
C LEU A 17 6.54 -14.54 7.34
N ASP A 18 5.59 -13.64 7.61
CA ASP A 18 4.31 -14.01 8.21
C ASP A 18 3.58 -15.04 7.31
N PRO A 19 2.94 -16.08 7.88
CA PRO A 19 2.22 -17.09 7.10
C PRO A 19 1.15 -16.51 6.16
N ALA A 20 0.52 -15.38 6.52
CA ALA A 20 -0.45 -14.72 5.66
C ALA A 20 0.19 -14.21 4.36
N VAL A 21 1.44 -13.74 4.42
CA VAL A 21 2.20 -13.24 3.26
C VAL A 21 2.65 -14.40 2.38
N LEU A 22 3.16 -15.47 3.00
CA LEU A 22 3.66 -16.65 2.28
C LEU A 22 2.60 -17.29 1.37
N LYS A 23 1.32 -17.26 1.79
CA LYS A 23 0.18 -17.77 1.01
C LYS A 23 -0.03 -17.07 -0.34
N HIS A 24 0.50 -15.85 -0.49
CA HIS A 24 0.37 -15.05 -1.71
C HIS A 24 1.62 -15.06 -2.60
N LEU A 25 2.71 -15.70 -2.15
CA LEU A 25 3.89 -15.91 -2.98
C LEU A 25 3.64 -17.04 -3.99
N PRO A 26 4.37 -17.08 -5.13
CA PRO A 26 4.23 -18.13 -6.12
C PRO A 26 4.36 -19.53 -5.49
N PRO A 27 3.53 -20.50 -5.91
CA PRO A 27 3.59 -21.85 -5.36
C PRO A 27 4.98 -22.45 -5.45
N LYS A 28 5.43 -23.09 -4.36
CA LYS A 28 6.74 -23.76 -4.26
C LYS A 28 7.95 -22.86 -4.47
N CYS A 29 7.81 -21.54 -4.44
CA CYS A 29 8.97 -20.66 -4.44
C CYS A 29 9.74 -20.80 -3.12
N LYS A 30 11.04 -20.53 -3.17
CA LYS A 30 11.90 -20.43 -2.00
C LYS A 30 12.19 -18.96 -1.71
N VAL A 31 11.91 -18.48 -0.50
CA VAL A 31 12.34 -17.15 -0.06
C VAL A 31 13.85 -17.17 0.12
N VAL A 32 14.55 -16.32 -0.63
CA VAL A 32 16.02 -16.25 -0.65
C VAL A 32 16.51 -15.18 0.33
N SER A 33 15.93 -13.99 0.28
CA SER A 33 16.24 -12.89 1.19
C SER A 33 15.04 -11.96 1.37
N THR A 34 15.06 -11.21 2.47
CA THR A 34 14.24 -10.01 2.60
C THR A 34 15.12 -8.84 3.01
N GLU A 35 14.90 -7.68 2.42
CA GLU A 35 15.75 -6.50 2.57
C GLU A 35 14.89 -5.28 2.83
N ALA A 36 15.29 -4.43 3.79
CA ALA A 36 14.64 -3.15 3.97
C ALA A 36 14.85 -2.29 2.71
N HIS A 37 13.81 -1.61 2.24
CA HIS A 37 13.86 -0.89 0.97
C HIS A 37 13.03 0.38 1.00
N GLY A 38 13.65 1.52 0.70
CA GLY A 38 13.01 2.83 0.72
C GLY A 38 12.75 3.35 2.14
N VAL A 39 12.09 4.51 2.23
CA VAL A 39 11.75 5.17 3.49
C VAL A 39 10.27 5.55 3.47
N SER A 40 9.57 5.24 4.57
CA SER A 40 8.18 5.67 4.80
C SER A 40 8.00 6.02 6.27
N PHE A 41 7.27 7.10 6.53
CA PHE A 41 6.90 7.50 7.89
C PHE A 41 5.79 6.63 8.51
N TRP A 42 5.06 5.89 7.67
CA TRP A 42 3.80 5.24 8.08
C TRP A 42 3.80 3.73 7.90
N ALA A 43 4.86 3.18 7.31
CA ALA A 43 5.01 1.75 7.04
C ALA A 43 6.47 1.35 7.06
N THR A 44 6.74 0.10 7.42
CA THR A 44 8.04 -0.53 7.17
C THR A 44 8.00 -1.15 5.78
N THR A 45 8.96 -0.80 4.92
CA THR A 45 8.96 -1.20 3.51
C THR A 45 10.16 -2.06 3.17
N GLY A 46 9.96 -3.03 2.29
CA GLY A 46 11.01 -4.01 1.98
C GLY A 46 10.80 -4.75 0.67
N ARG A 47 11.88 -5.37 0.23
CA ARG A 47 11.95 -6.26 -0.93
C ARG A 47 12.02 -7.70 -0.45
N ILE A 48 11.20 -8.57 -1.04
CA ILE A 48 11.25 -10.02 -0.85
C ILE A 48 11.81 -10.62 -2.13
N ASN A 49 12.94 -11.31 -2.04
CA ASN A 49 13.54 -12.02 -3.15
C ASN A 49 13.21 -13.51 -3.03
N VAL A 50 12.70 -14.11 -4.10
CA VAL A 50 12.41 -15.54 -4.17
C VAL A 50 13.08 -16.17 -5.39
N GLU A 51 13.32 -17.47 -5.27
CA GLU A 51 13.64 -18.36 -6.39
C GLU A 51 12.37 -19.16 -6.73
N LEU A 52 11.94 -19.11 -7.99
CA LEU A 52 10.81 -19.87 -8.49
C LEU A 52 11.17 -21.34 -8.69
N GLN A 53 10.18 -22.20 -8.94
CA GLN A 53 10.40 -23.64 -9.10
C GLN A 53 11.34 -23.98 -10.28
N ASP A 54 11.39 -23.13 -11.31
CA ASP A 54 12.29 -23.28 -12.46
C ASP A 54 13.69 -22.69 -12.22
N GLY A 55 13.97 -22.21 -11.00
CA GLY A 55 15.23 -21.56 -10.63
C GLY A 55 15.32 -20.08 -10.99
N SER A 56 14.29 -19.50 -11.64
CA SER A 56 14.32 -18.08 -12.00
C SER A 56 14.10 -17.17 -10.79
N PRO A 57 14.80 -16.02 -10.71
CA PRO A 57 14.61 -15.08 -9.61
C PRO A 57 13.34 -14.23 -9.83
N LYS A 58 12.62 -13.94 -8.75
CA LYS A 58 11.51 -12.98 -8.75
C LYS A 58 11.53 -12.15 -7.47
N SER A 59 11.14 -10.89 -7.58
CA SER A 59 11.17 -9.94 -6.46
C SER A 59 9.80 -9.30 -6.22
N PHE A 60 9.47 -9.08 -4.95
CA PHE A 60 8.22 -8.44 -4.53
C PHE A 60 8.50 -7.25 -3.62
N PHE A 61 7.68 -6.23 -3.72
CA PHE A 61 7.69 -5.11 -2.80
C PHE A 61 6.58 -5.29 -1.76
N MET A 62 6.93 -5.08 -0.50
CA MET A 62 6.01 -5.22 0.62
C MET A 62 6.02 -3.99 1.50
N LYS A 63 4.84 -3.62 2.00
CA LYS A 63 4.67 -2.69 3.11
C LYS A 63 4.08 -3.43 4.30
N ILE A 64 4.61 -3.16 5.50
CA ILE A 64 4.09 -3.59 6.79
C ILE A 64 3.51 -2.37 7.49
N LEU A 65 2.25 -2.47 7.91
CA LEU A 65 1.45 -1.43 8.53
C LEU A 65 1.04 -1.91 9.94
N ALA A 66 1.94 -1.75 10.92
CA ALA A 66 1.72 -2.13 12.31
C ALA A 66 0.97 -1.02 13.08
N ARG A 67 -0.33 -0.92 12.84
CA ARG A 67 -1.23 0.12 13.35
C ARG A 67 -2.69 -0.28 13.19
N GLU A 68 -3.56 0.25 14.04
CA GLU A 68 -5.00 -0.07 14.10
C GLU A 68 -5.73 0.09 12.75
N ASP A 69 -5.47 1.19 12.04
CA ASP A 69 -6.03 1.48 10.71
C ASP A 69 -5.24 0.85 9.55
N GLY A 70 -4.21 0.06 9.85
CA GLY A 70 -3.30 -0.53 8.86
C GLY A 70 -4.01 -1.41 7.84
N GLU A 71 -5.02 -2.16 8.26
CA GLU A 71 -5.85 -2.97 7.36
C GLU A 71 -6.58 -2.09 6.32
N SER A 72 -7.20 -1.01 6.78
CA SER A 72 -7.91 -0.09 5.90
C SER A 72 -6.95 0.63 4.95
N MET A 73 -5.74 0.96 5.41
CA MET A 73 -4.71 1.56 4.57
C MET A 73 -4.25 0.59 3.47
N ALA A 74 -3.95 -0.66 3.84
CA ALA A 74 -3.51 -1.69 2.89
C ALA A 74 -4.59 -2.00 1.84
N ARG A 75 -5.85 -2.12 2.28
CA ARG A 75 -7.01 -2.32 1.39
C ARG A 75 -7.19 -1.14 0.43
N GLY A 76 -7.13 0.08 0.94
CA GLY A 76 -7.27 1.29 0.14
C GLY A 76 -6.19 1.39 -0.94
N GLU A 77 -4.94 1.09 -0.58
CA GLU A 77 -3.82 1.05 -1.53
C GLU A 77 -4.00 -0.05 -2.59
N PHE A 78 -4.35 -1.28 -2.18
CA PHE A 78 -4.60 -2.37 -3.12
C PHE A 78 -5.71 -2.06 -4.12
N ILE A 79 -6.87 -1.60 -3.64
CA ILE A 79 -7.99 -1.28 -4.53
C ILE A 79 -7.65 -0.11 -5.45
N SER A 80 -6.94 0.90 -4.96
CA SER A 80 -6.50 2.03 -5.79
C SER A 80 -5.51 1.59 -6.88
N MET A 81 -4.49 0.80 -6.50
CA MET A 81 -3.49 0.31 -7.46
C MET A 81 -4.11 -0.61 -8.50
N SER A 82 -5.11 -1.42 -8.13
CA SER A 82 -5.83 -2.30 -9.06
C SER A 82 -6.51 -1.59 -10.23
N LYS A 83 -6.70 -0.26 -10.14
CA LYS A 83 -7.27 0.56 -11.23
C LYS A 83 -6.24 0.88 -12.33
N ILE A 84 -4.94 0.75 -12.04
CA ILE A 84 -3.86 1.15 -12.96
C ILE A 84 -2.76 0.10 -13.15
N ALA A 85 -2.69 -0.89 -12.26
CA ALA A 85 -1.71 -1.97 -12.27
C ALA A 85 -2.30 -3.21 -11.58
N GLU A 86 -1.52 -4.30 -11.51
CA GLU A 86 -1.92 -5.55 -10.86
C GLU A 86 -1.18 -5.71 -9.53
N PRO A 87 -1.74 -5.24 -8.39
CA PRO A 87 -1.22 -5.58 -7.08
C PRO A 87 -1.45 -7.07 -6.80
N ILE A 88 -0.66 -7.65 -5.88
CA ILE A 88 -0.70 -9.10 -5.62
C ILE A 88 -1.65 -9.41 -4.46
N ALA A 89 -1.46 -8.75 -3.33
CA ALA A 89 -2.25 -9.04 -2.14
C ALA A 89 -2.24 -7.88 -1.14
N TRP A 90 -3.19 -7.94 -0.21
CA TRP A 90 -3.20 -7.21 1.04
C TRP A 90 -3.87 -8.08 2.10
N GLY A 91 -3.63 -7.81 3.39
CA GLY A 91 -4.27 -8.56 4.46
C GLY A 91 -3.72 -8.24 5.84
N LYS A 92 -4.17 -9.00 6.84
CA LYS A 92 -3.62 -8.97 8.21
C LYS A 92 -2.51 -10.00 8.35
N PHE A 93 -1.56 -9.73 9.24
CA PHE A 93 -0.65 -10.75 9.74
C PHE A 93 -1.42 -11.76 10.60
N GLU A 94 -0.96 -13.01 10.55
CA GLU A 94 -1.43 -14.06 11.45
C GLU A 94 -0.64 -14.05 12.77
N SER A 95 0.61 -13.59 12.73
CA SER A 95 1.55 -13.70 13.85
C SER A 95 1.60 -12.45 14.74
N VAL A 96 1.13 -11.30 14.24
CA VAL A 96 1.20 -10.01 14.95
C VAL A 96 -0.14 -9.28 14.87
N VAL A 97 -0.68 -8.93 16.03
CA VAL A 97 -1.93 -8.18 16.17
C VAL A 97 -1.78 -6.77 15.59
N ASP A 98 -2.88 -6.19 15.11
CA ASP A 98 -2.95 -4.84 14.54
C ASP A 98 -1.88 -4.55 13.47
N THR A 99 -1.47 -5.59 12.75
CA THR A 99 -0.49 -5.49 11.67
C THR A 99 -1.11 -5.97 10.37
N ALA A 100 -1.03 -5.11 9.36
CA ALA A 100 -1.46 -5.43 8.01
C ALA A 100 -0.30 -5.33 7.01
N PHE A 101 -0.52 -5.87 5.81
CA PHE A 101 0.43 -5.76 4.73
C PHE A 101 -0.22 -5.43 3.40
N PHE A 102 0.59 -4.83 2.54
CA PHE A 102 0.35 -4.67 1.11
C PHE A 102 1.52 -5.31 0.35
N LEU A 103 1.22 -6.03 -0.73
CA LEU A 103 2.19 -6.78 -1.54
C LEU A 103 1.95 -6.52 -3.03
N CYS A 104 3.01 -6.18 -3.76
CA CYS A 104 3.00 -6.08 -5.23
C CYS A 104 4.31 -6.58 -5.84
N GLU A 105 4.37 -6.63 -7.17
CA GLU A 105 5.63 -6.90 -7.87
C GLU A 105 6.67 -5.81 -7.54
N PHE A 106 7.92 -6.20 -7.32
CA PHE A 106 9.00 -5.23 -7.17
C PHE A 106 9.36 -4.68 -8.55
N ARG A 107 9.40 -3.36 -8.67
CA ARG A 107 9.89 -2.67 -9.87
C ARG A 107 11.20 -1.99 -9.52
N GLU A 108 12.26 -2.31 -10.25
CA GLU A 108 13.50 -1.55 -10.14
C GLU A 108 13.27 -0.17 -10.75
N MET A 109 13.31 0.85 -9.90
CA MET A 109 13.19 2.25 -10.30
C MET A 109 14.58 2.88 -10.26
N THR A 110 14.86 3.77 -11.21
CA THR A 110 16.07 4.59 -11.22
C THR A 110 15.74 5.99 -10.71
N ASP A 111 16.76 6.76 -10.32
CA ASP A 111 16.60 8.17 -9.94
C ASP A 111 16.38 9.10 -11.16
N ASP A 112 16.34 8.53 -12.37
CA ASP A 112 16.12 9.29 -13.59
C ASP A 112 14.67 9.77 -13.69
N MET A 113 14.52 11.03 -14.09
CA MET A 113 13.20 11.54 -14.39
C MET A 113 12.66 10.90 -15.67
N PRO A 114 11.37 10.51 -15.70
CA PRO A 114 10.76 10.04 -16.92
C PRO A 114 10.76 11.17 -17.97
N GLU A 115 10.80 10.78 -19.24
CA GLU A 115 10.69 11.75 -20.33
C GLU A 115 9.35 12.52 -20.20
N PRO A 116 9.38 13.86 -20.06
CA PRO A 116 8.20 14.64 -19.69
C PRO A 116 7.00 14.47 -20.62
N GLU A 117 7.22 14.40 -21.93
CA GLU A 117 6.13 14.28 -22.91
C GLU A 117 5.43 12.92 -22.79
N LYS A 118 6.19 11.82 -22.70
CA LYS A 118 5.66 10.47 -22.50
C LYS A 118 4.92 10.33 -21.17
N PHE A 119 5.45 10.92 -20.09
CA PHE A 119 4.80 10.89 -18.79
C PHE A 119 3.46 11.66 -18.83
N ALA A 120 3.47 12.90 -19.33
CA ALA A 120 2.28 13.73 -19.44
C ALA A 120 1.22 13.10 -20.35
N ALA A 121 1.63 12.50 -21.48
CA ALA A 121 0.73 11.78 -22.37
C ALA A 121 0.07 10.56 -21.68
N SER A 122 0.84 9.81 -20.89
CA SER A 122 0.34 8.66 -20.14
C SER A 122 -0.65 9.08 -19.05
N LEU A 123 -0.34 10.15 -18.31
CA LEU A 123 -1.22 10.71 -17.28
C LEU A 123 -2.52 11.28 -17.87
N SER A 124 -2.42 12.01 -18.98
CA SER A 124 -3.58 12.53 -19.71
C SER A 124 -4.49 11.40 -20.18
N LYS A 125 -3.91 10.35 -20.78
CA LYS A 125 -4.63 9.15 -21.21
C LYS A 125 -5.32 8.45 -20.02
N LEU A 126 -4.67 8.37 -18.87
CA LEU A 126 -5.27 7.82 -17.65
C LEU A 126 -6.50 8.63 -17.24
N HIS A 127 -6.39 9.95 -17.12
CA HIS A 127 -7.52 10.81 -16.73
C HIS A 127 -8.69 10.74 -17.73
N GLN A 128 -8.41 10.73 -19.04
CA GLN A 128 -9.45 10.68 -20.08
C GLN A 128 -10.17 9.34 -20.16
N LYS A 129 -9.47 8.23 -19.85
CA LYS A 129 -10.04 6.88 -19.88
C LYS A 129 -10.70 6.47 -18.56
N SER A 130 -10.43 7.19 -17.49
CA SER A 130 -11.00 6.89 -16.18
C SER A 130 -12.50 7.18 -16.19
N VAL A 131 -13.29 6.18 -15.81
CA VAL A 131 -14.75 6.29 -15.72
C VAL A 131 -15.17 5.99 -14.29
N SER A 132 -15.92 6.91 -13.70
CA SER A 132 -16.52 6.67 -12.38
C SER A 132 -17.53 5.52 -12.50
N PRO A 133 -17.49 4.52 -11.60
CA PRO A 133 -18.38 3.35 -11.70
C PRO A 133 -19.87 3.69 -11.59
N ASN A 134 -20.21 4.87 -11.07
CA ASN A 134 -21.58 5.35 -10.90
C ASN A 134 -21.80 6.78 -11.41
N GLY A 135 -20.83 7.36 -12.12
CA GLY A 135 -20.89 8.73 -12.62
C GLY A 135 -20.72 9.83 -11.55
N LYS A 136 -20.44 9.49 -10.30
CA LYS A 136 -20.27 10.43 -9.17
C LYS A 136 -18.80 10.62 -8.80
N PHE A 137 -18.51 11.66 -8.02
CA PHE A 137 -17.20 11.90 -7.42
C PHE A 137 -17.10 11.16 -6.09
N GLY A 138 -16.07 10.33 -5.92
CA GLY A 138 -15.88 9.51 -4.72
C GLY A 138 -15.02 8.28 -5.02
N PHE A 139 -14.96 7.38 -4.04
CA PHE A 139 -14.26 6.11 -4.19
C PHE A 139 -14.96 5.02 -3.36
N GLU A 140 -14.80 3.77 -3.78
CA GLU A 140 -15.51 2.63 -3.19
C GLU A 140 -15.04 2.25 -1.77
N VAL A 141 -13.80 2.59 -1.44
CA VAL A 141 -13.18 2.30 -0.13
C VAL A 141 -12.42 3.52 0.39
N PRO A 142 -12.26 3.68 1.71
CA PRO A 142 -11.39 4.71 2.26
C PRO A 142 -9.97 4.58 1.70
N THR A 143 -9.43 5.68 1.18
CA THR A 143 -8.03 5.83 0.79
C THR A 143 -7.33 6.79 1.74
N TYR A 144 -6.00 6.82 1.74
CA TYR A 144 -5.24 7.58 2.73
C TYR A 144 -4.24 8.52 2.07
N ALA A 145 -4.14 9.73 2.61
CA ALA A 145 -3.08 10.69 2.31
C ALA A 145 -2.07 10.67 3.46
N GLY A 146 -1.00 9.88 3.30
CA GLY A 146 -0.14 9.53 4.43
C GLY A 146 -0.90 8.66 5.43
N ASN A 147 -1.05 9.13 6.66
CA ASN A 147 -1.84 8.47 7.70
C ASN A 147 -3.27 8.99 7.85
N LEU A 148 -3.70 9.95 7.03
CA LEU A 148 -5.01 10.58 7.17
C LEU A 148 -6.03 9.95 6.21
N PRO A 149 -7.16 9.42 6.72
CA PRO A 149 -8.21 8.90 5.85
C PRO A 149 -8.85 10.04 5.03
N GLN A 150 -8.99 9.81 3.73
CA GLN A 150 -9.61 10.75 2.81
C GLN A 150 -11.14 10.59 2.82
N TYR A 151 -11.85 11.69 2.53
CA TYR A 151 -13.28 11.62 2.27
C TYR A 151 -13.52 10.98 0.90
N VAL A 152 -14.30 9.90 0.87
CA VAL A 152 -14.54 9.11 -0.36
C VAL A 152 -16.02 8.90 -0.67
N SER A 153 -16.93 9.44 0.13
CA SER A 153 -18.36 9.26 -0.13
C SER A 153 -18.76 9.90 -1.45
N TRP A 154 -19.75 9.28 -2.10
CA TRP A 154 -20.18 9.64 -3.45
C TRP A 154 -21.00 10.92 -3.47
N GLU A 155 -20.65 11.85 -4.35
CA GLU A 155 -21.36 13.11 -4.57
C GLU A 155 -21.57 13.37 -6.07
N ASP A 156 -22.69 13.98 -6.41
CA ASP A 156 -23.00 14.34 -7.81
C ASP A 156 -22.24 15.60 -8.28
N SER A 157 -21.87 16.50 -7.37
CA SER A 157 -21.13 17.73 -7.67
C SER A 157 -19.68 17.64 -7.19
N TRP A 158 -18.77 18.04 -8.07
CA TRP A 158 -17.34 18.13 -7.75
C TRP A 158 -17.09 19.15 -6.62
N GLU A 159 -17.74 20.31 -6.69
CA GLU A 159 -17.59 21.38 -5.70
C GLU A 159 -18.01 20.91 -4.31
N VAL A 160 -19.11 20.13 -4.23
CA VAL A 160 -19.58 19.53 -2.98
C VAL A 160 -18.59 18.51 -2.46
N PHE A 161 -18.14 17.57 -3.31
CA PHE A 161 -17.13 16.58 -2.93
C PHE A 161 -15.86 17.25 -2.43
N PHE A 162 -15.29 18.17 -3.21
CA PHE A 162 -14.06 18.86 -2.88
C PHE A 162 -14.17 19.66 -1.57
N THR A 163 -15.28 20.36 -1.36
CA THR A 163 -15.53 21.11 -0.11
C THR A 163 -15.56 20.18 1.10
N LYS A 164 -16.25 19.03 1.00
CA LYS A 164 -16.33 18.04 2.08
C LYS A 164 -14.95 17.40 2.34
N SER A 165 -14.23 17.04 1.28
CA SER A 165 -12.87 16.48 1.35
C SER A 165 -11.89 17.43 2.02
N LEU A 166 -11.91 18.71 1.66
CA LEU A 166 -11.03 19.72 2.24
C LEU A 166 -11.35 19.95 3.73
N LYS A 167 -12.64 20.06 4.09
CA LYS A 167 -13.07 20.18 5.50
C LYS A 167 -12.61 18.97 6.32
N ASN A 168 -12.82 17.76 5.82
CA ASN A 168 -12.37 16.53 6.46
C ASN A 168 -10.84 16.54 6.70
N ALA A 169 -10.06 16.89 5.69
CA ALA A 169 -8.61 16.97 5.83
C ALA A 169 -8.19 17.98 6.92
N LEU A 170 -8.76 19.20 6.90
CA LEU A 170 -8.46 20.24 7.88
C LEU A 170 -8.85 19.83 9.30
N ASP A 171 -9.98 19.15 9.49
CA ASP A 171 -10.42 18.68 10.80
C ASP A 171 -9.52 17.56 11.34
N LEU A 172 -9.08 16.64 10.48
CA LEU A 172 -8.11 15.60 10.84
C LEU A 172 -6.76 16.20 11.23
N PHE A 173 -6.25 17.18 10.47
CA PHE A 173 -5.01 17.90 10.80
C PHE A 173 -5.07 18.61 12.15
N LYS A 174 -6.18 19.26 12.48
CA LYS A 174 -6.38 19.88 13.80
C LYS A 174 -6.29 18.83 14.90
N ARG A 175 -7.04 17.73 14.79
CA ARG A 175 -7.08 16.67 15.80
C ARG A 175 -5.71 16.02 16.04
N THR A 176 -4.95 15.76 14.97
CA THR A 176 -3.62 15.15 15.10
C THR A 176 -2.59 16.07 15.76
N ARG A 177 -2.65 17.40 15.53
CA ARG A 177 -1.78 18.35 16.24
C ARG A 177 -2.09 18.46 17.73
N PHE A 178 -3.35 18.36 18.14
CA PHE A 178 -3.71 18.41 19.57
C PHE A 178 -3.27 17.17 20.36
N LEU A 179 -3.08 16.03 19.69
CA LEU A 179 -2.58 14.80 20.32
C LEU A 179 -1.05 14.75 20.44
N GLN A 180 -0.31 15.60 19.71
CA GLN A 180 1.15 15.70 19.80
C GLN A 180 1.63 16.84 20.72
N ALA A 181 0.70 17.67 21.21
CA ALA A 181 0.99 18.85 22.03
C ALA A 181 0.61 18.68 23.52
N ASN A 182 0.17 17.48 23.93
CA ASN A 182 -0.18 17.14 25.32
C ASN A 182 0.54 15.87 25.75
#